data_AF-A0A5S4THW5-F1
#
_entry.id   AF-A0A5S4THW5-F1
#
_cell.length_a   1.000
_cell.length_b   1.000
_cell.length_c   1.000
_cell.angle_alpha   90.00
_cell.angle_beta   90.00
_cell.angle_gamma   90.00
#
_symmetry.space_group_name_H-M   'P 1'
#
loop_
_entity.id
_entity.type
_entity.pdbx_description
1 polymer ?
#
loop_
_entity_poly.entity_id
_entity_poly.type
_entity_poly.pdbx_seq_one_letter_code
_entity_poly.pdbx_strand_id
1 'polypeptide(L)'
;RAKKFIRLIERYDNFDELTPTIINEFVEKILVHERDRKGSQTANQKVEIYFNFIGNYEPPKEELSEEEMQKLTEEEEKERARKDRLHQNYLKRKANGKQQEYEERYKARREEKKQEKLKVLKRL
;
A
#
# COMPACT_ATOMS: atom_id res chain seq x y z
N ARG A 1 14.97 -29.06 -6.36
CA ARG A 1 15.05 -27.59 -6.48
C ARG A 1 15.94 -27.17 -7.65
N ALA A 2 17.24 -27.54 -7.68
CA ALA A 2 18.16 -27.17 -8.76
C ALA A 2 17.71 -27.54 -10.19
N LYS A 3 17.12 -28.72 -10.42
CA LYS A 3 16.61 -29.09 -11.77
C LYS A 3 15.46 -28.21 -12.27
N LYS A 4 14.64 -27.64 -11.36
CA LYS A 4 13.58 -26.69 -11.73
C LYS A 4 14.19 -25.32 -12.05
N PHE A 5 15.26 -24.94 -11.35
CA PHE A 5 15.99 -23.69 -11.60
C PHE A 5 16.64 -23.68 -12.97
N ILE A 6 17.42 -24.73 -13.28
CA ILE A 6 18.14 -24.83 -14.54
C ILE A 6 17.15 -24.79 -15.71
N ARG A 7 16.01 -25.50 -15.62
CA ARG A 7 14.96 -25.43 -16.65
C ARG A 7 14.34 -24.04 -16.84
N LEU A 8 14.29 -23.24 -15.78
CA LEU A 8 13.69 -21.90 -15.81
C LEU A 8 14.70 -20.90 -16.39
N ILE A 9 15.98 -21.02 -16.03
CA ILE A 9 17.08 -20.29 -16.68
C ILE A 9 17.17 -20.69 -18.15
N GLU A 10 17.23 -21.97 -18.50
CA GLU A 10 17.30 -22.44 -19.90
C GLU A 10 16.14 -21.92 -20.76
N ARG A 11 14.96 -21.72 -20.17
CA ARG A 11 13.78 -21.16 -20.86
C ARG A 11 13.88 -19.65 -21.07
N TYR A 12 14.60 -18.95 -20.20
CA TYR A 12 14.69 -17.49 -20.15
C TYR A 12 16.15 -16.99 -20.19
N ASP A 13 17.06 -17.75 -20.80
CA ASP A 13 18.50 -17.41 -20.86
C ASP A 13 18.76 -16.23 -21.81
N ASN A 14 17.81 -15.95 -22.72
CA ASN A 14 17.83 -14.83 -23.66
C ASN A 14 16.42 -14.23 -23.83
N PHE A 15 16.01 -13.31 -22.94
CA PHE A 15 14.82 -12.48 -23.18
C PHE A 15 15.26 -11.04 -23.48
N ASP A 16 14.81 -10.51 -24.62
CA ASP A 16 14.99 -9.09 -24.95
C ASP A 16 14.12 -8.19 -24.06
N GLU A 17 12.99 -8.71 -23.56
CA GLU A 17 12.07 -7.98 -22.68
C GLU A 17 11.65 -8.79 -21.44
N LEU A 18 11.75 -8.14 -20.29
CA LEU A 18 11.27 -8.70 -19.02
C LEU A 18 9.75 -8.51 -18.92
N THR A 19 8.98 -9.57 -19.20
CA THR A 19 7.52 -9.51 -19.11
C THR A 19 7.01 -9.83 -17.69
N PRO A 20 5.84 -9.29 -17.27
CA PRO A 20 5.26 -9.58 -15.94
C PRO A 20 5.03 -11.07 -15.69
N THR A 21 4.70 -11.82 -16.74
CA THR A 21 4.52 -13.28 -16.68
C THR A 21 5.81 -13.97 -16.26
N ILE A 22 6.94 -13.57 -16.86
CA ILE A 22 8.27 -14.09 -16.53
C ILE A 22 8.61 -13.78 -15.07
N ILE A 23 8.41 -12.53 -14.63
CA ILE A 23 8.67 -12.12 -13.23
C ILE A 23 7.86 -12.97 -12.26
N ASN A 24 6.58 -13.22 -12.54
CA ASN A 24 5.73 -14.03 -11.68
C ASN A 24 6.21 -15.48 -11.55
N GLU A 25 6.83 -16.06 -12.59
CA GLU A 25 7.43 -17.40 -12.51
C GLU A 25 8.65 -17.47 -11.58
N PHE A 26 9.33 -16.34 -11.35
CA PHE A 26 10.47 -16.27 -10.44
C PHE A 26 10.10 -16.06 -8.97
N VAL A 27 8.86 -15.67 -8.67
CA VAL A 27 8.39 -15.43 -7.29
C VAL A 27 7.89 -16.73 -6.65
N GLU A 28 8.42 -17.07 -5.47
CA GLU A 28 7.97 -18.21 -4.64
C GLU A 28 6.75 -17.80 -3.80
N LYS A 29 6.84 -16.67 -3.09
CA LYS A 29 5.76 -16.13 -2.26
C LYS A 29 5.91 -14.63 -2.04
N ILE A 30 4.80 -13.96 -1.78
CA ILE A 30 4.74 -12.55 -1.39
C ILE A 30 4.16 -12.49 0.03
N LEU A 31 4.93 -11.98 0.99
CA LEU A 31 4.44 -11.70 2.34
C LEU A 31 4.08 -10.23 2.44
N VAL A 32 2.82 -9.98 2.78
CA VAL A 32 2.27 -8.64 2.96
C VAL A 32 2.03 -8.44 4.44
N HIS A 33 2.77 -7.52 5.05
CA HIS A 33 2.65 -7.23 6.48
C HIS A 33 1.46 -6.31 6.76
N GLU A 34 1.01 -6.31 8.02
CA GLU A 34 -0.01 -5.37 8.46
C GLU A 34 0.52 -3.94 8.40
N ARG A 35 -0.37 -3.00 8.07
CA ARG A 35 -0.04 -1.57 8.02
C ARG A 35 -0.15 -0.98 9.42
N ASP A 36 0.72 -0.02 9.72
CA ASP A 36 0.65 0.74 10.98
C ASP A 36 -0.68 1.51 11.13
N ARG A 37 -1.31 1.90 10.00
CA ARG A 37 -2.57 2.65 10.00
C ARG A 37 -3.60 2.09 9.04
N LYS A 38 -4.63 1.45 9.60
CA LYS A 38 -5.79 0.94 8.87
C LYS A 38 -6.57 2.07 8.17
N GLY A 39 -6.87 1.87 6.89
CA GLY A 39 -7.70 2.79 6.09
C GLY A 39 -6.99 4.04 5.56
N SER A 40 -5.70 4.21 5.83
CA SER A 40 -4.92 5.25 5.16
C SER A 40 -4.53 4.77 3.75
N GLN A 41 -4.73 5.64 2.75
CA GLN A 41 -4.27 5.38 1.37
C GLN A 41 -2.76 5.60 1.21
N THR A 42 -2.14 6.35 2.11
CA THR A 42 -0.72 6.76 2.06
C THR A 42 0.10 6.14 3.19
N ALA A 43 -0.43 5.14 3.90
CA ALA A 43 0.37 4.41 4.86
C ALA A 43 1.30 3.44 4.13
N ASN A 44 2.58 3.49 4.49
CA ASN A 44 3.57 2.53 4.02
C ASN A 44 3.16 1.12 4.44
N GLN A 45 3.34 0.17 3.54
CA GLN A 45 3.10 -1.24 3.79
C GLN A 45 4.36 -2.03 3.45
N LYS A 46 4.88 -2.77 4.43
CA LYS A 46 6.01 -3.63 4.19
C LYS A 46 5.56 -4.84 3.36
N VAL A 47 6.22 -5.06 2.23
CA VAL A 47 6.03 -6.22 1.36
C VAL A 47 7.38 -6.92 1.23
N GLU A 48 7.41 -8.23 1.47
CA GLU A 48 8.59 -9.07 1.25
C GLU A 48 8.30 -10.03 0.09
N ILE A 49 9.17 -10.02 -0.92
CA ILE A 49 9.06 -10.88 -2.09
C ILE A 49 10.15 -11.94 -1.98
N TYR A 50 9.76 -13.20 -1.89
CA TYR A 50 10.69 -14.33 -1.87
C TYR A 50 10.81 -14.88 -3.27
N PHE A 51 12.00 -14.86 -3.82
CA PHE A 51 12.29 -15.43 -5.13
C PHE A 51 12.71 -16.89 -4.99
N ASN A 52 12.27 -17.74 -5.92
CA ASN A 52 12.47 -19.20 -5.91
C ASN A 52 13.93 -19.66 -5.70
N PHE A 53 14.92 -18.81 -6.01
CA PHE A 53 16.32 -19.21 -6.12
C PHE A 53 17.31 -18.37 -5.29
N ILE A 54 16.88 -17.20 -4.81
CA ILE A 54 17.72 -16.27 -4.05
C ILE A 54 17.17 -16.07 -2.62
N GLY A 55 15.92 -16.49 -2.36
CA GLY A 55 15.26 -16.27 -1.08
C GLY A 55 14.77 -14.84 -0.95
N ASN A 56 14.95 -14.23 0.22
CA ASN A 56 14.66 -12.81 0.44
C ASN A 56 15.74 -11.97 -0.25
N TYR A 57 15.42 -11.43 -1.42
CA TYR A 57 16.30 -10.50 -2.10
C TYR A 57 16.06 -9.10 -1.55
N GLU A 58 17.05 -8.57 -0.83
CA GLU A 58 17.12 -7.15 -0.54
C GLU A 58 17.89 -6.48 -1.68
N PRO A 59 17.25 -5.69 -2.55
CA PRO A 59 17.97 -4.95 -3.57
C PRO A 59 19.04 -4.07 -2.88
N PRO A 60 20.21 -3.87 -3.52
CA PRO A 60 21.16 -2.89 -3.06
C PRO A 60 20.40 -1.60 -2.82
N LYS A 61 20.46 -1.06 -1.60
CA LYS A 61 19.89 0.24 -1.32
C LYS A 61 20.70 1.19 -2.19
N GLU A 62 20.08 1.74 -3.23
CA GLU A 62 20.65 2.91 -3.89
C GLU A 62 20.89 3.93 -2.77
N GLU A 63 22.16 4.24 -2.51
CA GLU A 63 22.51 5.29 -1.57
C GLU A 63 21.99 6.59 -2.20
N LEU A 64 20.77 6.96 -1.81
CA LEU A 64 20.19 8.25 -2.14
C LEU A 64 21.20 9.31 -1.76
N SER A 65 21.41 10.30 -2.64
CA SER A 65 22.28 11.41 -2.30
C SER A 65 21.79 12.09 -1.01
N GLU A 66 22.68 12.70 -0.25
CA GLU A 66 22.32 13.40 1.00
C GLU A 66 21.19 14.42 0.77
N GLU A 67 21.18 15.07 -0.40
CA GLU A 67 20.13 16.01 -0.80
C GLU A 67 18.76 15.34 -1.02
N GLU A 68 18.72 14.15 -1.63
CA GLU A 68 17.49 13.40 -1.86
C GLU A 68 16.92 12.86 -0.54
N MET A 69 17.79 12.38 0.36
CA MET A 69 17.39 11.98 1.70
C MET A 69 16.80 13.17 2.48
N GLN A 70 17.45 14.33 2.44
CA GLN A 70 16.93 15.54 3.11
C GLN A 70 15.56 15.94 2.57
N LYS A 71 15.37 15.97 1.24
CA LYS A 71 14.06 16.28 0.63
C LYS A 71 12.97 15.31 1.06
N LEU A 72 13.26 14.01 1.09
CA LEU A 72 12.32 12.99 1.57
C LEU A 72 11.94 13.23 3.03
N THR A 73 12.91 13.49 3.90
CA THR A 73 12.62 13.76 5.32
C THR A 73 11.78 15.02 5.51
N GLU A 74 12.09 16.11 4.78
CA GLU A 74 11.29 17.34 4.84
C GLU A 74 9.85 17.12 4.36
N GLU A 75 9.66 16.35 3.29
CA GLU A 75 8.34 16.02 2.77
C GLU A 75 7.54 15.17 3.77
N GLU A 76 8.18 14.18 4.39
CA GLU A 76 7.58 13.36 5.43
C GLU A 76 7.17 14.19 6.65
N GLU A 77 8.00 15.14 7.07
CA GLU A 77 7.69 16.06 8.17
C GLU A 77 6.53 17.00 7.84
N LYS A 78 6.52 17.58 6.64
CA LYS A 78 5.42 18.45 6.16
C LYS A 78 4.10 17.67 6.14
N GLU A 79 4.12 16.43 5.65
CA GLU A 79 2.94 15.56 5.64
C GLU A 79 2.51 15.15 7.07
N ARG A 80 3.46 14.87 7.97
CA ARG A 80 3.17 14.57 9.38
C ARG A 80 2.50 15.76 10.07
N ALA A 81 3.08 16.95 9.96
CA ALA A 81 2.52 18.18 10.53
C ALA A 81 1.12 18.50 9.96
N ARG A 82 0.92 18.29 8.66
CA ARG A 82 -0.40 18.43 8.01
C ARG A 82 -1.42 17.45 8.59
N LYS A 83 -1.06 16.18 8.73
CA LYS A 83 -1.91 15.14 9.32
C LYS A 83 -2.27 15.46 10.77
N ASP A 84 -1.31 15.93 11.57
CA ASP A 84 -1.52 16.30 12.97
C ASP A 84 -2.44 17.51 13.10
N ARG A 85 -2.25 18.56 12.27
CA ARG A 85 -3.14 19.72 12.23
C ARG A 85 -4.57 19.33 11.88
N LEU A 86 -4.76 18.46 10.88
CA LEU A 86 -6.07 17.95 10.52
C LEU A 86 -6.70 17.15 11.66
N HIS A 87 -5.92 16.32 12.35
CA HIS A 87 -6.38 15.55 13.49
C HIS A 87 -6.81 16.43 14.66
N GLN A 88 -6.04 17.47 15.00
CA GLN A 88 -6.41 18.45 16.02
C GLN A 88 -7.72 19.17 15.67
N ASN A 89 -7.91 19.57 14.42
CA ASN A 89 -9.16 20.19 13.96
C ASN A 89 -10.35 19.24 14.08
N TYR A 90 -10.16 17.96 13.78
CA TYR A 90 -11.18 16.93 13.98
C TYR A 90 -11.55 16.79 15.47
N LEU A 91 -10.57 16.72 16.37
CA LEU A 91 -10.81 16.63 17.81
C LEU A 91 -11.60 17.85 18.33
N LYS A 92 -11.24 19.06 17.88
CA LYS A 92 -12.00 20.29 18.22
C LYS A 92 -13.45 20.22 17.74
N ARG A 93 -13.71 19.75 16.51
CA ARG A 93 -15.08 19.59 15.99
C ARG A 93 -15.87 18.53 16.73
N LYS A 94 -15.22 17.45 17.14
CA LYS A 94 -15.82 16.36 17.92
C LYS A 94 -16.20 16.85 19.31
N ALA A 95 -15.31 17.60 19.98
CA ALA A 95 -15.59 18.21 21.29
C ALA A 95 -16.76 19.20 21.23
N ASN A 96 -16.86 19.98 20.15
CA ASN A 96 -17.90 20.99 19.98
C ASN A 96 -19.26 20.42 19.51
N GLY A 97 -19.46 19.11 19.45
CA GLY A 97 -20.73 18.46 19.04
C GLY A 97 -21.10 18.59 17.56
N LYS A 98 -20.50 19.53 16.80
CA LYS A 98 -20.73 19.72 15.35
C LYS A 98 -20.48 18.46 14.52
N GLN A 99 -19.61 17.56 14.99
CA GLN A 99 -19.39 16.27 14.35
C GLN A 99 -20.63 15.37 14.42
N GLN A 100 -21.34 15.34 15.55
CA GLN A 100 -22.58 14.57 15.72
C GLN A 100 -23.69 15.13 14.83
N GLU A 101 -23.86 16.46 14.82
CA GLU A 101 -24.83 17.15 13.95
C GLU A 101 -24.60 16.84 12.46
N TYR A 102 -23.33 16.83 12.02
CA TYR A 102 -22.96 16.41 10.67
C TYR A 102 -23.32 14.93 10.41
N GLU A 103 -23.00 14.04 11.35
CA GLU A 103 -23.28 12.61 11.19
C GLU A 103 -24.76 12.30 11.11
N GLU A 104 -25.60 12.98 11.90
CA GLU A 104 -27.06 12.89 11.85
C GLU A 104 -27.62 13.41 10.52
N ARG A 105 -27.19 14.61 10.09
CA ARG A 105 -27.64 15.21 8.82
C ARG A 105 -27.39 14.31 7.61
N TYR A 106 -26.29 13.56 7.62
CA TYR A 106 -25.88 12.70 6.51
C TYR A 106 -26.16 11.20 6.74
N LYS A 107 -26.79 10.82 7.86
CA LYS A 107 -27.05 9.41 8.21
C LYS A 107 -27.91 8.70 7.16
N ALA A 108 -29.06 9.28 6.82
CA ALA A 108 -30.00 8.71 5.84
C ALA A 108 -29.35 8.51 4.46
N ARG A 109 -28.63 9.52 3.96
CA ARG A 109 -27.92 9.44 2.67
C ARG A 109 -26.82 8.37 2.68
N ARG A 110 -26.14 8.14 3.81
CA ARG A 110 -25.14 7.06 3.94
C ARG A 110 -25.80 5.69 3.94
N GLU A 111 -26.91 5.53 4.64
CA GLU A 111 -27.68 4.27 4.65
C GLU A 111 -28.21 3.94 3.26
N GLU A 112 -28.76 4.91 2.54
CA GLU A 112 -29.23 4.75 1.16
C GLU A 112 -28.10 4.26 0.23
N LYS A 113 -26.96 4.96 0.21
CA LYS A 113 -25.79 4.54 -0.58
C LYS A 113 -25.26 3.16 -0.19
N LYS A 114 -25.32 2.81 1.10
CA LYS A 114 -24.91 1.48 1.57
C LYS A 114 -25.87 0.41 1.03
N GLN A 115 -27.17 0.68 1.05
CA GLN A 115 -28.19 -0.22 0.51
C GLN A 115 -28.07 -0.37 -1.01
N GLU A 116 -27.81 0.71 -1.75
CA GLU A 116 -27.55 0.65 -3.19
C GLU A 116 -26.31 -0.20 -3.50
N LYS A 117 -25.19 0.04 -2.82
CA LYS A 117 -23.98 -0.79 -2.99
C LYS A 117 -24.25 -2.26 -2.69
N LEU A 118 -25.02 -2.55 -1.64
CA LEU A 118 -25.38 -3.93 -1.28
C LEU A 118 -26.26 -4.58 -2.35
N LYS A 119 -27.20 -3.83 -2.95
CA LYS A 119 -28.03 -4.29 -4.07
C LYS A 119 -27.19 -4.59 -5.32
N VAL A 120 -26.21 -3.75 -5.63
CA VAL A 120 -25.27 -3.97 -6.74
C VAL A 120 -24.44 -5.23 -6.50
N LEU A 121 -23.89 -5.40 -5.29
CA LEU A 121 -23.07 -6.57 -4.96
C LEU A 121 -23.84 -7.88 -5.04
N LYS A 122 -25.13 -7.88 -4.68
CA LYS A 122 -26.01 -9.07 -4.72
C LYS A 122 -26.55 -9.40 -6.11
N ARG A 123 -26.34 -8.55 -7.11
CA ARG A 123 -26.73 -8.79 -8.51
C ARG A 123 -25.62 -9.46 -9.33
N LEU A 124 -24.41 -9.60 -8.76
CA LEU A 124 -23.31 -10.42 -9.26
C LEU A 124 -23.37 -11.80 -8.61
#